data_AF-A0A961Y5A0-F1
#
_entry.id   AF-A0A961Y5A0-F1
#
_cell.length_a   1.000
_cell.length_b   1.000
_cell.length_c   1.000
_cell.angle_alpha   90.00
_cell.angle_beta   90.00
_cell.angle_gamma   90.00
#
_symmetry.space_group_name_H-M   'P 1'
#
loop_
_entity.id
_entity.type
_entity.pdbx_description
1 polymer ?
#
loop_
_entity_poly.entity_id
_entity_poly.type
_entity_poly.pdbx_seq_one_letter_code
_entity_poly.pdbx_strand_id
1 'polypeptide(L)'
;MTKAVFQHKADSIYDDTPWEKYNFPKSYLSRVEQAVGDWIVYYEPRSAQSGRGRLSYFAIAQVQTVIPDSAVDGRYYALIKAGTYLPFDRPVPRITDGQAIESSLRASDGSLLSGGYAQSAVRLLADTEFDEILSLAFTSDPVLLGISQAPETVDGFAEGQLAFQRPLVEQITNRPFRDAAFARQVKIAYQNRCAITGLQLVNGGGRPEVQAAHIRPVADNGPDAVNNGLALSGTVHWMFDRGLISIDEDYAILVARDKVPQDTVERLIVPERRLLLPNDCRSLPHPVHLKYHREQIFYG
;
A
#
# COMPACT_ATOMS: atom_id res chain seq x y z
N MET A 1 -22.25 6.55 10.42
CA MET A 1 -20.94 6.22 9.82
C MET A 1 -20.83 4.72 9.86
N THR A 2 -20.56 4.10 8.72
CA THR A 2 -20.53 2.65 8.56
C THR A 2 -19.40 2.31 7.62
N LYS A 3 -18.63 1.27 7.94
CA LYS A 3 -17.54 0.81 7.08
C LYS A 3 -18.09 0.24 5.79
N ALA A 4 -17.26 0.22 4.75
CA ALA A 4 -17.68 -0.28 3.44
C ALA A 4 -16.56 -0.97 2.68
N VAL A 5 -16.93 -1.85 1.76
CA VAL A 5 -16.04 -2.45 0.78
C VAL A 5 -16.17 -1.71 -0.55
N PHE A 6 -15.05 -1.25 -1.09
CA PHE A 6 -14.97 -0.63 -2.42
C PHE A 6 -14.24 -1.58 -3.38
N GLN A 7 -14.85 -1.90 -4.51
CA GLN A 7 -14.21 -2.71 -5.54
C GLN A 7 -13.25 -1.86 -6.37
N HIS A 8 -12.00 -2.31 -6.50
CA HIS A 8 -10.99 -1.68 -7.32
C HIS A 8 -10.34 -2.73 -8.24
N LYS A 9 -10.30 -2.45 -9.54
CA LYS A 9 -9.80 -3.40 -10.56
C LYS A 9 -8.33 -3.09 -10.86
N ALA A 10 -7.51 -4.13 -10.91
CA ALA A 10 -6.07 -3.99 -11.15
C ALA A 10 -5.70 -3.50 -12.56
N ASP A 11 -6.59 -3.60 -13.55
CA ASP A 11 -6.29 -3.26 -14.95
C ASP A 11 -6.30 -1.74 -15.23
N SER A 12 -6.54 -0.90 -14.21
CA SER A 12 -6.70 0.57 -14.30
C SER A 12 -5.50 1.34 -13.72
N ILE A 13 -4.31 0.76 -13.81
CA ILE A 13 -3.06 1.26 -13.20
C ILE A 13 -2.68 2.72 -13.50
N TYR A 14 -3.27 3.36 -14.52
CA TYR A 14 -2.95 4.73 -14.92
C TYR A 14 -4.04 5.77 -14.61
N ASP A 15 -5.30 5.35 -14.44
CA ASP A 15 -6.44 6.27 -14.24
C ASP A 15 -6.95 6.29 -12.80
N ASP A 16 -6.73 5.21 -12.03
CA ASP A 16 -7.23 5.12 -10.67
C ASP A 16 -6.14 5.31 -9.63
N THR A 17 -6.32 6.34 -8.79
CA THR A 17 -5.49 6.66 -7.63
C THR A 17 -6.25 6.30 -6.35
N PRO A 18 -6.28 5.02 -5.91
CA PRO A 18 -7.06 4.56 -4.76
C PRO A 18 -6.63 5.20 -3.43
N TRP A 19 -5.47 5.87 -3.41
CA TRP A 19 -4.99 6.67 -2.27
C TRP A 19 -5.52 8.11 -2.25
N GLU A 20 -6.12 8.61 -3.34
CA GLU A 20 -6.62 9.99 -3.48
C GLU A 20 -8.14 10.03 -3.67
N LYS A 21 -8.68 9.20 -4.56
CA LYS A 21 -10.10 9.24 -4.92
C LYS A 21 -10.60 7.92 -5.48
N TYR A 22 -11.91 7.70 -5.33
CA TYR A 22 -12.62 6.56 -5.90
C TYR A 22 -13.83 7.05 -6.69
N ASN A 23 -13.91 6.72 -7.97
CA ASN A 23 -15.03 7.12 -8.84
C ASN A 23 -16.15 6.07 -8.83
N PHE A 24 -17.39 6.52 -8.66
CA PHE A 24 -18.55 5.63 -8.66
C PHE A 24 -19.82 6.29 -9.25
N PRO A 25 -20.77 5.50 -9.79
CA PRO A 25 -22.05 6.01 -10.28
C PRO A 25 -23.02 6.37 -9.15
N LYS A 26 -23.98 7.27 -9.43
CA LYS A 26 -25.03 7.74 -8.50
C LYS A 26 -25.76 6.64 -7.73
N SER A 27 -25.90 5.45 -8.31
CA SER A 27 -26.56 4.30 -7.68
C SER A 27 -25.92 3.87 -6.35
N TYR A 28 -24.63 4.17 -6.12
CA TYR A 28 -23.94 3.88 -4.86
C TYR A 28 -23.85 5.08 -3.91
N LEU A 29 -24.34 6.27 -4.30
CA LEU A 29 -24.17 7.51 -3.53
C LEU A 29 -24.60 7.38 -2.07
N SER A 30 -25.82 6.90 -1.84
CA SER A 30 -26.35 6.73 -0.48
C SER A 30 -25.51 5.77 0.39
N ARG A 31 -24.86 4.76 -0.20
CA ARG A 31 -23.97 3.84 0.55
C ARG A 31 -22.62 4.49 0.83
N VAL A 32 -22.06 5.21 -0.14
CA VAL A 32 -20.78 5.90 0.02
C VAL A 32 -20.90 7.02 1.05
N GLU A 33 -21.99 7.78 1.04
CA GLU A 33 -22.28 8.83 2.02
C GLU A 33 -22.31 8.29 3.46
N GLN A 34 -22.79 7.06 3.66
CA GLN A 34 -22.75 6.40 4.98
C GLN A 34 -21.32 6.08 5.45
N ALA A 35 -20.39 5.90 4.53
CA ALA A 35 -18.98 5.61 4.81
C ALA A 35 -18.10 6.87 4.98
N VAL A 36 -18.64 8.07 4.71
CA VAL A 36 -17.92 9.33 4.93
C VAL A 36 -17.54 9.45 6.41
N GLY A 37 -16.25 9.71 6.67
CA GLY A 37 -15.69 9.78 8.01
C GLY A 37 -15.25 8.43 8.60
N ASP A 38 -15.52 7.31 7.93
CA ASP A 38 -15.15 5.96 8.39
C ASP A 38 -14.20 5.25 7.42
N TRP A 39 -13.72 4.08 7.84
CA TRP A 39 -12.81 3.24 7.08
C TRP A 39 -13.54 2.42 6.02
N ILE A 40 -12.84 2.24 4.90
CA ILE A 40 -13.22 1.31 3.84
C ILE A 40 -12.13 0.26 3.66
N VAL A 41 -12.52 -0.88 3.08
CA VAL A 41 -11.62 -1.92 2.60
C VAL A 41 -11.71 -1.99 1.09
N TYR A 42 -10.57 -2.00 0.41
CA TYR A 42 -10.52 -2.24 -1.02
C TYR A 42 -10.52 -3.73 -1.34
N TYR A 43 -11.38 -4.12 -2.27
CA TYR A 43 -11.52 -5.50 -2.77
C TYR A 43 -11.19 -5.57 -4.26
N GLU A 44 -10.35 -6.54 -4.65
CA GLU A 44 -10.03 -6.81 -6.05
C GLU A 44 -10.88 -7.97 -6.58
N PRO A 45 -11.90 -7.72 -7.43
CA PRO A 45 -12.67 -8.79 -8.05
C PRO A 45 -11.84 -9.50 -9.14
N ARG A 46 -12.26 -10.70 -9.53
CA ARG A 46 -11.70 -11.37 -10.71
C ARG A 46 -12.13 -10.60 -11.97
N SER A 47 -11.16 -10.22 -12.80
CA SER A 47 -11.43 -9.61 -14.10
C SER A 47 -12.14 -10.62 -15.01
N ALA A 48 -13.29 -10.22 -15.56
CA ALA A 48 -14.05 -11.02 -16.50
C ALA A 48 -13.34 -11.21 -17.86
N GLN A 49 -12.42 -10.28 -18.22
CA GLN A 49 -11.69 -10.32 -19.48
C GLN A 49 -10.40 -11.14 -19.41
N SER A 50 -9.62 -10.98 -18.35
CA SER A 50 -8.33 -11.67 -18.23
C SER A 50 -8.39 -12.95 -17.39
N GLY A 51 -9.49 -13.18 -16.66
CA GLY A 51 -9.58 -14.23 -15.63
C GLY A 51 -8.65 -13.99 -14.42
N ARG A 52 -7.87 -12.89 -14.43
CA ARG A 52 -6.92 -12.51 -13.40
C ARG A 52 -7.59 -11.57 -12.40
N GLY A 53 -7.24 -11.73 -11.13
CA GLY A 53 -7.73 -10.91 -10.02
C GLY A 53 -7.63 -11.70 -8.73
N ARG A 54 -7.27 -11.02 -7.64
CA ARG A 54 -6.90 -11.70 -6.39
C ARG A 54 -8.11 -12.34 -5.68
N LEU A 55 -9.33 -11.87 -5.97
CA LEU A 55 -10.55 -12.23 -5.21
C LEU A 55 -10.37 -11.97 -3.71
N SER A 56 -9.61 -10.94 -3.40
CA SER A 56 -9.13 -10.64 -2.05
C SER A 56 -9.26 -9.16 -1.74
N TYR A 57 -9.42 -8.87 -0.46
CA TYR A 57 -9.17 -7.56 0.10
C TYR A 57 -7.68 -7.28 0.10
N PHE A 58 -7.28 -6.03 -0.14
CA PHE A 58 -5.86 -5.72 -0.32
C PHE A 58 -5.39 -4.40 0.31
N ALA A 59 -6.29 -3.51 0.73
CA ALA A 59 -5.93 -2.24 1.35
C ALA A 59 -7.10 -1.67 2.14
N ILE A 60 -6.81 -0.67 2.98
CA ILE A 60 -7.78 0.17 3.67
C ILE A 60 -7.52 1.65 3.40
N ALA A 61 -8.54 2.46 3.62
CA ALA A 61 -8.47 3.92 3.53
C ALA A 61 -9.64 4.55 4.31
N GLN A 62 -9.55 5.84 4.68
CA GLN A 62 -10.67 6.58 5.26
C GLN A 62 -11.29 7.49 4.20
N VAL A 63 -12.62 7.46 4.06
CA VAL A 63 -13.33 8.38 3.16
C VAL A 63 -13.46 9.73 3.84
N GLN A 64 -12.94 10.79 3.21
CA GLN A 64 -13.00 12.15 3.73
C GLN A 64 -14.32 12.84 3.38
N THR A 65 -14.71 12.79 2.11
CA THR A 65 -15.92 13.45 1.60
C THR A 65 -16.32 12.88 0.24
N VAL A 66 -17.50 13.25 -0.25
CA VAL A 66 -18.00 12.89 -1.57
C VAL A 66 -18.30 14.16 -2.35
N ILE A 67 -17.83 14.21 -3.60
CA ILE A 67 -18.08 15.32 -4.52
C ILE A 67 -18.66 14.81 -5.85
N PRO A 68 -19.53 15.57 -6.53
CA PRO A 68 -19.95 15.24 -7.89
C PRO A 68 -18.76 15.34 -8.86
N ASP A 69 -18.74 14.49 -9.87
CA ASP A 69 -17.79 14.57 -10.98
C ASP A 69 -18.22 15.70 -11.93
N SER A 70 -17.40 16.76 -12.01
CA SER A 70 -17.69 17.91 -12.87
C SER A 70 -17.59 17.59 -14.37
N ALA A 71 -16.90 16.51 -14.73
CA ALA A 71 -16.71 16.10 -16.12
C ALA A 71 -17.81 15.16 -16.62
N VAL A 72 -18.41 14.35 -15.72
CA VAL A 72 -19.38 13.32 -16.08
C VAL A 72 -20.60 13.37 -15.16
N ASP A 73 -21.74 13.77 -15.72
CA ASP A 73 -23.01 13.79 -14.97
C ASP A 73 -23.39 12.39 -14.46
N GLY A 74 -23.96 12.35 -13.25
CA GLY A 74 -24.33 11.11 -12.58
C GLY A 74 -23.16 10.29 -12.02
N ARG A 75 -21.91 10.79 -12.07
CA ARG A 75 -20.75 10.19 -11.39
C ARG A 75 -20.29 11.07 -10.23
N TYR A 76 -19.65 10.41 -9.27
CA TYR A 76 -19.18 11.02 -8.03
C TYR A 76 -17.80 10.49 -7.69
N TYR A 77 -17.03 11.28 -6.96
CA TYR A 77 -15.77 10.89 -6.35
C TYR A 77 -15.91 10.84 -4.83
N ALA A 78 -15.52 9.71 -4.25
CA ALA A 78 -15.20 9.65 -2.82
C ALA A 78 -13.73 10.05 -2.67
N LEU A 79 -13.47 11.18 -2.02
CA LEU A 79 -12.11 11.63 -1.73
C LEU A 79 -11.57 10.87 -0.53
N ILE A 80 -10.36 10.34 -0.68
CA ILE A 80 -9.68 9.58 0.36
C ILE A 80 -8.89 10.54 1.22
N LYS A 81 -9.01 10.41 2.55
CA LYS A 81 -8.26 11.23 3.48
C LYS A 81 -6.76 10.98 3.30
N ALA A 82 -6.01 12.05 3.06
CA ALA A 82 -4.57 11.99 2.85
C ALA A 82 -3.88 11.22 3.98
N GLY A 83 -2.96 10.32 3.60
CA GLY A 83 -2.26 9.49 4.56
C GLY A 83 -3.18 8.54 5.34
N THR A 84 -4.25 8.00 4.77
CA THR A 84 -4.98 6.88 5.38
C THR A 84 -4.96 5.61 4.54
N TYR A 85 -4.58 5.72 3.26
CA TYR A 85 -4.38 4.57 2.41
C TYR A 85 -3.24 3.69 2.93
N LEU A 86 -3.55 2.43 3.22
CA LEU A 86 -2.62 1.45 3.73
C LEU A 86 -2.89 0.08 3.07
N PRO A 87 -1.99 -0.42 2.21
CA PRO A 87 -2.11 -1.77 1.68
C PRO A 87 -1.86 -2.81 2.77
N PHE A 88 -2.41 -4.01 2.57
CA PHE A 88 -2.25 -5.16 3.46
C PHE A 88 -0.91 -5.86 3.25
N ASP A 89 -0.37 -6.46 4.30
CA ASP A 89 0.86 -7.28 4.20
C ASP A 89 0.64 -8.49 3.31
N ARG A 90 -0.56 -9.04 3.39
CA ARG A 90 -1.03 -10.14 2.56
C ARG A 90 -2.45 -9.86 2.09
N PRO A 91 -2.79 -10.18 0.83
CA PRO A 91 -4.17 -10.12 0.39
C PRO A 91 -5.02 -11.11 1.20
N VAL A 92 -6.19 -10.66 1.66
CA VAL A 92 -7.11 -11.49 2.44
C VAL A 92 -8.19 -12.03 1.52
N PRO A 93 -8.28 -13.34 1.28
CA PRO A 93 -9.33 -13.92 0.44
C PRO A 93 -10.72 -13.53 0.93
N ARG A 94 -11.67 -13.34 0.01
CA ARG A 94 -13.06 -13.08 0.40
C ARG A 94 -13.68 -14.24 1.18
N ILE A 95 -13.23 -15.45 0.89
CA ILE A 95 -13.71 -16.70 1.47
C ILE A 95 -12.60 -17.26 2.35
N THR A 96 -12.91 -17.45 3.63
CA THR A 96 -12.04 -18.10 4.62
C THR A 96 -12.83 -19.29 5.19
N ASP A 97 -12.19 -20.46 5.30
CA ASP A 97 -12.82 -21.68 5.82
C ASP A 97 -14.17 -22.04 5.15
N GLY A 98 -14.28 -21.78 3.85
CA GLY A 98 -15.48 -22.06 3.05
C GLY A 98 -16.62 -21.04 3.20
N GLN A 99 -16.46 -20.00 4.03
CA GLN A 99 -17.46 -18.96 4.24
C GLN A 99 -16.97 -17.58 3.82
N ALA A 100 -17.87 -16.75 3.30
CA ALA A 100 -17.55 -15.36 2.94
C ALA A 100 -17.33 -14.52 4.19
N ILE A 101 -16.28 -13.71 4.29
CA ILE A 101 -16.11 -12.85 5.49
C ILE A 101 -17.32 -11.91 5.67
N GLU A 102 -17.74 -11.23 4.59
CA GLU A 102 -18.96 -10.42 4.57
C GLU A 102 -20.20 -11.31 4.79
N SER A 103 -20.88 -11.18 5.94
CA SER A 103 -22.13 -11.86 6.27
C SER A 103 -23.25 -11.53 5.29
N SER A 104 -23.25 -10.31 4.75
CA SER A 104 -24.19 -9.87 3.69
C SER A 104 -24.06 -10.66 2.38
N LEU A 105 -23.00 -11.46 2.23
CA LEU A 105 -22.77 -12.35 1.09
C LEU A 105 -23.06 -13.81 1.41
N ARG A 106 -23.53 -14.14 2.61
CA ARG A 106 -23.84 -15.52 3.02
C ARG A 106 -25.33 -15.82 2.82
N ALA A 107 -25.62 -16.96 2.23
CA ALA A 107 -26.96 -17.55 2.26
C ALA A 107 -27.25 -18.14 3.65
N SER A 108 -28.51 -18.56 3.88
CA SER A 108 -28.91 -19.15 5.17
C SER A 108 -28.15 -20.44 5.53
N ASP A 109 -27.60 -21.13 4.53
CA ASP A 109 -26.76 -22.33 4.69
C ASP A 109 -25.26 -22.01 4.81
N GLY A 110 -24.88 -20.73 4.85
CA GLY A 110 -23.49 -20.26 4.93
C GLY A 110 -22.75 -20.23 3.58
N SER A 111 -23.37 -20.69 2.49
CA SER A 111 -22.78 -20.62 1.14
C SER A 111 -22.75 -19.18 0.59
N LEU A 112 -21.93 -18.94 -0.43
CA LEU A 112 -21.87 -17.64 -1.09
C LEU A 112 -23.16 -17.36 -1.88
N LEU A 113 -23.77 -16.21 -1.61
CA LEU A 113 -24.82 -15.67 -2.46
C LEU A 113 -24.28 -15.41 -3.87
N SER A 114 -25.01 -15.89 -4.87
CA SER A 114 -24.70 -15.66 -6.28
C SER A 114 -25.54 -14.51 -6.83
N GLY A 115 -24.89 -13.61 -7.58
CA GLY A 115 -25.55 -12.48 -8.27
C GLY A 115 -25.86 -11.25 -7.39
N GLY A 116 -26.26 -10.16 -8.05
CA GLY A 116 -26.78 -8.94 -7.42
C GLY A 116 -25.82 -8.24 -6.46
N TYR A 117 -26.12 -8.27 -5.16
CA TYR A 117 -25.36 -7.54 -4.13
C TYR A 117 -23.90 -8.00 -4.06
N ALA A 118 -23.63 -9.29 -4.28
CA ALA A 118 -22.27 -9.83 -4.29
C ALA A 118 -21.36 -9.27 -5.40
N GLN A 119 -21.95 -8.68 -6.45
CA GLN A 119 -21.26 -8.02 -7.54
C GLN A 119 -21.22 -6.49 -7.39
N SER A 120 -21.87 -5.93 -6.36
CA SER A 120 -21.91 -4.48 -6.15
C SER A 120 -20.53 -3.92 -5.88
N ALA A 121 -20.19 -2.83 -6.58
CA ALA A 121 -18.91 -2.14 -6.42
C ALA A 121 -18.73 -1.55 -5.02
N VAL A 122 -19.82 -1.12 -4.38
CA VAL A 122 -19.85 -0.63 -3.00
C VAL A 122 -20.82 -1.46 -2.16
N ARG A 123 -20.32 -1.99 -1.04
CA ARG A 123 -21.08 -2.81 -0.07
C ARG A 123 -20.80 -2.30 1.34
N LEU A 124 -21.82 -2.26 2.19
CA LEU A 124 -21.63 -1.94 3.62
C LEU A 124 -20.98 -3.14 4.32
N LEU A 125 -20.14 -2.85 5.31
CA LEU A 125 -19.34 -3.81 6.06
C LEU A 125 -19.55 -3.58 7.56
N ALA A 126 -19.79 -4.65 8.32
CA ALA A 126 -19.91 -4.54 9.77
C ALA A 126 -18.54 -4.36 10.44
N ASP A 127 -18.51 -3.73 11.61
CA ASP A 127 -17.25 -3.48 12.34
C ASP A 127 -16.50 -4.78 12.67
N THR A 128 -17.23 -5.83 13.07
CA THR A 128 -16.64 -7.14 13.37
C THR A 128 -15.99 -7.79 12.14
N GLU A 129 -16.58 -7.60 10.96
CA GLU A 129 -16.05 -8.15 9.70
C GLU A 129 -14.82 -7.35 9.25
N PHE A 130 -14.81 -6.03 9.49
CA PHE A 130 -13.65 -5.20 9.25
C PHE A 130 -12.47 -5.62 10.14
N ASP A 131 -12.71 -5.82 11.44
CA ASP A 131 -11.68 -6.26 12.39
C ASP A 131 -11.14 -7.65 12.05
N GLU A 132 -11.99 -8.56 11.57
CA GLU A 132 -11.58 -9.88 11.07
C GLU A 132 -10.64 -9.75 9.86
N ILE A 133 -11.02 -8.94 8.86
CA ILE A 133 -10.18 -8.68 7.67
C ILE A 133 -8.83 -8.11 8.10
N LEU A 134 -8.84 -7.13 9.00
CA LEU A 134 -7.64 -6.49 9.53
C LEU A 134 -6.70 -7.49 10.23
N SER A 135 -7.26 -8.38 11.06
CA SER A 135 -6.50 -9.39 11.79
C SER A 135 -5.85 -10.44 10.86
N LEU A 136 -6.50 -10.74 9.73
CA LEU A 136 -5.95 -11.61 8.68
C LEU A 136 -4.94 -10.89 7.77
N ALA A 137 -5.10 -9.57 7.60
CA ALA A 137 -4.34 -8.75 6.66
C ALA A 137 -2.95 -8.36 7.17
N PHE A 138 -2.84 -8.01 8.45
CA PHE A 138 -1.60 -7.49 9.03
C PHE A 138 -0.92 -8.53 9.91
N THR A 139 0.41 -8.57 9.86
CA THR A 139 1.16 -9.43 10.77
C THR A 139 1.23 -8.83 12.17
N SER A 140 0.92 -9.64 13.18
CA SER A 140 1.12 -9.30 14.59
C SER A 140 2.52 -9.67 15.09
N ASP A 141 3.37 -10.26 14.24
CA ASP A 141 4.68 -10.77 14.63
C ASP A 141 5.65 -9.60 14.88
N PRO A 142 6.10 -9.37 16.13
CA PRO A 142 7.00 -8.27 16.48
C PRO A 142 8.33 -8.32 15.72
N VAL A 143 8.81 -9.52 15.38
CA VAL A 143 10.06 -9.76 14.64
C VAL A 143 9.91 -9.29 13.19
N LEU A 144 8.76 -9.59 12.56
CA LEU A 144 8.43 -9.13 11.21
C LEU A 144 8.04 -7.65 11.15
N LEU A 145 7.59 -7.08 12.27
CA LEU A 145 7.32 -5.65 12.43
C LEU A 145 8.61 -4.84 12.65
N GLY A 146 9.78 -5.48 12.76
CA GLY A 146 11.05 -4.78 12.99
C GLY A 146 11.13 -4.13 14.37
N ILE A 147 10.22 -4.48 15.28
CA ILE A 147 10.25 -4.04 16.67
C ILE A 147 11.36 -4.85 17.31
N SER A 148 12.47 -4.19 17.63
CA SER A 148 13.55 -4.83 18.35
C SER A 148 12.98 -5.32 19.68
N GLN A 149 12.98 -6.64 19.90
CA GLN A 149 13.17 -7.11 21.26
C GLN A 149 14.56 -6.60 21.64
N ALA A 150 14.62 -5.60 22.51
CA ALA A 150 15.83 -5.36 23.27
C ALA A 150 16.23 -6.70 23.93
N PRO A 151 17.53 -7.02 24.06
CA PRO A 151 17.91 -8.23 24.77
C PRO A 151 17.29 -8.16 26.18
N GLU A 152 16.42 -9.12 26.49
CA GLU A 152 15.95 -9.37 27.85
C GLU A 152 17.15 -9.82 28.68
N THR A 153 17.91 -8.86 29.20
CA THR A 153 18.78 -9.06 30.34
C THR A 153 18.59 -7.89 31.27
N VAL A 154 17.52 -7.95 32.05
CA VAL A 154 17.47 -7.29 33.36
C VAL A 154 17.01 -8.35 34.33
N ASP A 155 17.98 -8.90 35.05
CA ASP A 155 17.78 -9.80 36.17
C ASP A 155 17.08 -8.99 37.27
N GLY A 156 15.75 -9.13 37.36
CA GLY A 156 14.93 -8.37 38.27
C GLY A 156 13.46 -8.76 38.17
N PHE A 157 12.85 -9.04 39.31
CA PHE A 157 11.45 -9.41 39.49
C PHE A 157 10.49 -8.30 38.98
N ALA A 158 10.29 -8.23 37.67
CA ALA A 158 9.18 -7.50 37.07
C ALA A 158 8.10 -8.52 36.69
N GLU A 159 6.96 -8.46 37.37
CA GLU A 159 5.75 -9.14 36.93
C GLU A 159 5.53 -8.84 35.44
N GLY A 160 5.37 -9.90 34.65
CA GLY A 160 5.17 -9.81 33.21
C GLY A 160 4.03 -8.85 32.90
N GLN A 161 4.37 -7.66 32.41
CA GLN A 161 3.41 -6.70 31.93
C GLN A 161 2.78 -7.33 30.68
N LEU A 162 1.60 -7.93 30.84
CA LEU A 162 0.82 -8.45 29.73
C LEU A 162 0.75 -7.33 28.69
N ALA A 163 1.40 -7.53 27.55
CA ALA A 163 1.45 -6.56 26.47
C ALA A 163 0.00 -6.23 26.10
N PHE A 164 -0.44 -5.03 26.46
CA PHE A 164 -1.79 -4.58 26.17
C PHE A 164 -1.90 -4.51 24.63
N GLN A 165 -2.52 -5.52 24.04
CA GLN A 165 -2.76 -5.55 22.60
C GLN A 165 -3.78 -4.45 22.30
N ARG A 166 -3.28 -3.29 21.88
CA ARG A 166 -4.14 -2.21 21.39
C ARG A 166 -4.98 -2.75 20.23
N PRO A 167 -6.27 -2.39 20.13
CA PRO A 167 -7.09 -2.73 18.98
C PRO A 167 -6.37 -2.38 17.68
N LEU A 168 -6.42 -3.27 16.68
CA LEU A 168 -5.66 -3.08 15.43
C LEU A 168 -6.03 -1.77 14.72
N VAL A 169 -7.27 -1.32 14.88
CA VAL A 169 -7.77 -0.02 14.39
C VAL A 169 -6.99 1.17 14.95
N GLU A 170 -6.56 1.11 16.22
CA GLU A 170 -5.70 2.15 16.78
C GLU A 170 -4.29 2.08 16.21
N GLN A 171 -3.79 0.87 15.95
CA GLN A 171 -2.44 0.68 15.40
C GLN A 171 -2.32 1.18 13.96
N ILE A 172 -3.32 0.94 13.10
CA ILE A 172 -3.30 1.42 11.70
C ILE A 172 -3.34 2.95 11.59
N THR A 173 -3.77 3.66 12.63
CA THR A 173 -3.69 5.13 12.69
C THR A 173 -2.30 5.63 13.09
N ASN A 174 -1.48 4.77 13.71
CA ASN A 174 -0.16 5.12 14.21
C ASN A 174 0.90 5.14 13.09
N ARG A 175 1.66 6.23 12.99
CA ARG A 175 2.64 6.43 11.92
C ARG A 175 3.75 5.36 11.90
N PRO A 176 4.43 5.06 13.02
CA PRO A 176 5.38 3.95 13.12
C PRO A 176 4.88 2.61 12.57
N PHE A 177 3.63 2.24 12.82
CA PHE A 177 3.07 0.98 12.33
C PHE A 177 2.98 1.00 10.80
N ARG A 178 2.49 2.11 10.24
CA ARG A 178 2.36 2.30 8.78
C ARG A 178 3.71 2.35 8.08
N ASP A 179 4.68 3.05 8.66
CA ASP A 179 6.05 3.11 8.14
C ASP A 179 6.68 1.70 8.08
N ALA A 180 6.49 0.90 9.13
CA ALA A 180 6.96 -0.48 9.16
C ALA A 180 6.25 -1.36 8.12
N ALA A 181 4.93 -1.21 7.96
CA ALA A 181 4.14 -1.94 6.98
C ALA A 181 4.53 -1.60 5.54
N PHE A 182 4.61 -0.30 5.21
CA PHE A 182 5.12 0.19 3.94
C PHE A 182 6.51 -0.34 3.63
N ALA A 183 7.44 -0.20 4.60
CA ALA A 183 8.81 -0.61 4.40
C ALA A 183 8.93 -2.11 4.13
N ARG A 184 8.18 -2.94 4.85
CA ARG A 184 8.12 -4.39 4.61
C ARG A 184 7.61 -4.70 3.20
N GLN A 185 6.51 -4.08 2.77
CA GLN A 185 5.91 -4.37 1.46
C GLN A 185 6.80 -3.96 0.30
N VAL A 186 7.44 -2.79 0.38
CA VAL A 186 8.41 -2.34 -0.64
C VAL A 186 9.59 -3.30 -0.70
N LYS A 187 10.17 -3.68 0.44
CA LYS A 187 11.29 -4.64 0.48
C LYS A 187 10.92 -5.99 -0.15
N ILE A 188 9.73 -6.51 0.14
CA ILE A 188 9.23 -7.75 -0.46
C ILE A 188 9.05 -7.61 -1.98
N ALA A 189 8.45 -6.50 -2.44
CA ALA A 189 8.18 -6.26 -3.86
C ALA A 189 9.45 -6.25 -4.71
N TYR A 190 10.55 -5.72 -4.15
CA TYR A 190 11.88 -5.69 -4.76
C TYR A 190 12.76 -6.87 -4.37
N GLN A 191 12.22 -7.91 -3.72
CA GLN A 191 12.96 -9.11 -3.30
C GLN A 191 14.22 -8.78 -2.45
N ASN A 192 14.12 -7.77 -1.57
CA ASN A 192 15.21 -7.28 -0.74
C ASN A 192 16.44 -6.78 -1.53
N ARG A 193 16.24 -6.37 -2.78
CA ARG A 193 17.28 -5.87 -3.68
C ARG A 193 17.16 -4.37 -3.88
N CYS A 194 18.28 -3.67 -3.95
CA CYS A 194 18.28 -2.27 -4.32
C CYS A 194 17.88 -2.11 -5.80
N ALA A 195 16.87 -1.27 -6.04
CA ALA A 195 16.30 -1.03 -7.36
C ALA A 195 17.27 -0.35 -8.35
N ILE A 196 18.31 0.33 -7.85
CA ILE A 196 19.27 1.12 -8.64
C ILE A 196 20.62 0.43 -8.78
N THR A 197 21.11 -0.21 -7.71
CA THR A 197 22.45 -0.85 -7.71
C THR A 197 22.39 -2.35 -8.00
N GLY A 198 21.22 -2.98 -7.81
CA GLY A 198 21.08 -4.42 -7.86
C GLY A 198 21.65 -5.16 -6.64
N LEU A 199 22.23 -4.46 -5.66
CA LEU A 199 22.79 -5.06 -4.46
C LEU A 199 21.69 -5.74 -3.64
N GLN A 200 21.94 -6.98 -3.22
CA GLN A 200 21.04 -7.77 -2.40
C GLN A 200 21.85 -8.34 -1.23
N LEU A 201 21.91 -7.59 -0.13
CA LEU A 201 22.60 -7.97 1.10
C LEU A 201 21.59 -8.27 2.19
N VAL A 202 21.71 -9.45 2.78
CA VAL A 202 20.92 -9.92 3.92
C VAL A 202 21.89 -10.36 5.00
N ASN A 203 21.72 -9.85 6.22
CA ASN A 203 22.58 -10.25 7.33
C ASN A 203 22.24 -11.67 7.83
N GLY A 204 23.04 -12.21 8.75
CA GLY A 204 22.83 -13.55 9.31
C GLY A 204 21.50 -13.76 10.05
N GLY A 205 20.77 -12.69 10.36
CA GLY A 205 19.43 -12.72 10.96
C GLY A 205 18.28 -12.48 9.97
N GLY A 206 18.53 -12.55 8.66
CA GLY A 206 17.50 -12.38 7.64
C GLY A 206 17.07 -10.93 7.38
N ARG A 207 17.73 -9.93 7.98
CA ARG A 207 17.42 -8.52 7.76
C ARG A 207 18.14 -7.99 6.52
N PRO A 208 17.41 -7.43 5.54
CA PRO A 208 18.00 -6.87 4.34
C PRO A 208 18.56 -5.46 4.60
N GLU A 209 19.66 -5.12 3.94
CA GLU A 209 20.28 -3.78 4.02
C GLU A 209 19.38 -2.68 3.46
N VAL A 210 18.60 -2.99 2.42
CA VAL A 210 17.76 -2.02 1.73
C VAL A 210 16.71 -1.37 2.64
N GLN A 211 16.47 -0.10 2.34
CA GLN A 211 15.48 0.77 2.94
C GLN A 211 14.35 1.01 1.95
N ALA A 212 13.17 1.36 2.45
CA ALA A 212 12.05 1.77 1.60
C ALA A 212 12.02 3.30 1.53
N ALA A 213 12.28 3.83 0.34
CA ALA A 213 12.24 5.25 0.06
C ALA A 213 10.90 5.61 -0.58
N HIS A 214 10.22 6.63 -0.08
CA HIS A 214 9.05 7.18 -0.78
C HIS A 214 9.50 7.99 -2.00
N ILE A 215 8.84 7.78 -3.14
CA ILE A 215 9.09 8.55 -4.37
C ILE A 215 8.54 9.97 -4.21
N ARG A 216 7.25 10.09 -3.85
CA ARG A 216 6.66 11.33 -3.34
C ARG A 216 6.75 11.30 -1.81
N PRO A 217 7.46 12.23 -1.16
CA PRO A 217 7.61 12.26 0.28
C PRO A 217 6.28 12.39 1.01
N VAL A 218 6.23 11.83 2.22
CA VAL A 218 5.06 11.90 3.10
C VAL A 218 4.75 13.32 3.53
N ALA A 219 5.79 14.16 3.71
CA ALA A 219 5.65 15.58 4.00
C ALA A 219 4.81 16.31 2.93
N ASP A 220 4.81 15.79 1.70
CA ASP A 220 4.09 16.34 0.56
C ASP A 220 2.84 15.53 0.20
N ASN A 221 2.28 14.80 1.17
CA ASN A 221 1.12 13.92 1.04
C ASN A 221 1.33 12.71 0.11
N GLY A 222 2.56 12.18 0.03
CA GLY A 222 2.83 10.90 -0.60
C GLY A 222 2.13 9.74 0.12
N PRO A 223 1.47 8.81 -0.59
CA PRO A 223 0.81 7.67 0.02
C PRO A 223 1.82 6.60 0.46
N ASP A 224 1.46 5.80 1.47
CA ASP A 224 2.21 4.61 1.89
C ASP A 224 1.87 3.41 0.98
N ALA A 225 1.91 3.62 -0.33
CA ALA A 225 1.61 2.62 -1.35
C ALA A 225 2.90 2.07 -1.97
N VAL A 226 2.96 0.78 -2.29
CA VAL A 226 4.17 0.14 -2.85
C VAL A 226 4.62 0.81 -4.15
N ASN A 227 3.68 1.25 -5.00
CA ASN A 227 3.96 1.99 -6.23
C ASN A 227 4.45 3.44 -5.99
N ASN A 228 4.44 3.93 -4.75
CA ASN A 228 5.12 5.15 -4.30
C ASN A 228 6.43 4.82 -3.56
N GLY A 229 6.92 3.58 -3.61
CA GLY A 229 8.09 3.13 -2.87
C GLY A 229 9.17 2.52 -3.76
N LEU A 230 10.43 2.79 -3.43
CA LEU A 230 11.61 2.14 -4.00
C LEU A 230 12.40 1.45 -2.90
N ALA A 231 12.86 0.21 -3.14
CA ALA A 231 13.85 -0.41 -2.26
C ALA A 231 15.25 0.08 -2.64
N LEU A 232 15.89 0.88 -1.77
CA LEU A 232 17.19 1.52 -2.04
C LEU A 232 18.21 1.13 -0.97
N SER A 233 19.48 0.96 -1.34
CA SER A 233 20.57 0.89 -0.36
C SER A 233 20.72 2.23 0.35
N GLY A 234 21.29 2.26 1.55
CA GLY A 234 21.35 3.47 2.37
C GLY A 234 21.98 4.67 1.64
N THR A 235 23.07 4.44 0.90
CA THR A 235 23.72 5.49 0.10
C THR A 235 22.81 6.01 -1.01
N VAL A 236 22.15 5.11 -1.75
CA VAL A 236 21.28 5.53 -2.87
C VAL A 236 20.00 6.19 -2.37
N HIS A 237 19.46 5.73 -1.25
CA HIS A 237 18.32 6.37 -0.60
C HIS A 237 18.64 7.83 -0.29
N TRP A 238 19.80 8.09 0.35
CA TRP A 238 20.25 9.45 0.60
C TRP A 238 20.43 10.26 -0.69
N MET A 239 20.99 9.69 -1.76
CA MET A 239 21.14 10.38 -3.04
C MET A 239 19.79 10.74 -3.67
N PHE A 240 18.81 9.85 -3.56
CA PHE A 240 17.47 10.03 -4.10
C PHE A 240 16.73 11.15 -3.35
N ASP A 241 16.68 11.08 -2.02
CA ASP A 241 16.05 12.11 -1.17
C ASP A 241 16.69 13.50 -1.33
N ARG A 242 17.97 13.55 -1.70
CA ARG A 242 18.70 14.79 -1.98
C ARG A 242 18.65 15.20 -3.44
N GLY A 243 17.81 14.60 -4.27
CA GLY A 243 17.63 14.99 -5.67
C GLY A 243 18.85 14.79 -6.56
N LEU A 244 19.82 13.97 -6.14
CA LEU A 244 21.02 13.66 -6.94
C LEU A 244 20.73 12.57 -7.98
N ILE A 245 19.73 11.73 -7.71
CA ILE A 245 19.22 10.70 -8.61
C ILE A 245 17.70 10.87 -8.71
N SER A 246 17.15 10.61 -9.90
CA SER A 246 15.71 10.46 -10.10
C SER A 246 15.44 9.40 -11.17
N ILE A 247 14.18 9.19 -11.51
CA ILE A 247 13.72 8.14 -12.42
C ILE A 247 12.77 8.76 -13.46
N ASP A 248 13.03 8.49 -14.72
CA ASP A 248 12.23 8.97 -15.84
C ASP A 248 10.94 8.14 -16.04
N GLU A 249 10.04 8.61 -16.91
CA GLU A 249 8.76 7.94 -17.21
C GLU A 249 8.93 6.55 -17.80
N ASP A 250 9.99 6.36 -18.58
CA ASP A 250 10.35 5.06 -19.13
C ASP A 250 11.20 4.22 -18.16
N TYR A 251 11.35 4.64 -16.90
CA TYR A 251 12.20 4.05 -15.87
C TYR A 251 13.72 4.15 -16.11
N ALA A 252 14.19 5.05 -16.99
CA ALA A 252 15.61 5.40 -17.05
C ALA A 252 16.06 6.06 -15.74
N ILE A 253 17.28 5.74 -15.29
CA ILE A 253 17.87 6.34 -14.09
C ILE A 253 18.54 7.67 -14.47
N LEU A 254 18.03 8.76 -13.91
CA LEU A 254 18.53 10.11 -14.09
C LEU A 254 19.52 10.44 -12.98
N VAL A 255 20.61 11.11 -13.31
CA VAL A 255 21.64 11.52 -12.35
C VAL A 255 22.01 12.97 -12.61
N ALA A 256 22.09 13.78 -11.55
CA ALA A 256 22.58 15.15 -11.61
C ALA A 256 24.09 15.15 -11.90
N ARG A 257 24.48 15.15 -13.19
CA ARG A 257 25.85 14.92 -13.66
C ARG A 257 26.88 15.91 -13.10
N ASP A 258 26.47 17.14 -12.83
CA ASP A 258 27.35 18.18 -12.28
C ASP A 258 27.57 18.05 -10.76
N LYS A 259 26.85 17.14 -10.10
CA LYS A 259 26.84 16.95 -8.64
C LYS A 259 27.29 15.56 -8.20
N VAL A 260 27.32 14.59 -9.11
CA VAL A 260 27.73 13.21 -8.82
C VAL A 260 28.90 12.83 -9.73
N PRO A 261 30.07 12.49 -9.18
CA PRO A 261 31.22 12.04 -9.97
C PRO A 261 30.88 10.85 -10.86
N GLN A 262 31.34 10.89 -12.12
CA GLN A 262 31.00 9.86 -13.12
C GLN A 262 31.46 8.45 -12.72
N ASP A 263 32.64 8.33 -12.10
CA ASP A 263 33.16 7.05 -11.61
C ASP A 263 32.27 6.44 -10.52
N THR A 264 31.65 7.28 -9.68
CA THR A 264 30.66 6.86 -8.68
C THR A 264 29.40 6.33 -9.36
N VAL A 265 28.92 7.01 -10.41
CA VAL A 265 27.77 6.56 -11.19
C VAL A 265 28.02 5.19 -11.81
N GLU A 266 29.18 5.00 -12.43
CA GLU A 266 29.55 3.75 -13.12
C GLU A 266 29.72 2.56 -12.17
N ARG A 267 30.11 2.80 -10.90
CA ARG A 267 30.27 1.75 -9.89
C ARG A 267 28.98 1.43 -9.14
N LEU A 268 28.13 2.44 -8.93
CA LEU A 268 26.97 2.33 -8.06
C LEU A 268 25.71 1.90 -8.82
N ILE A 269 25.51 2.37 -10.04
CA ILE A 269 24.28 2.14 -10.80
C ILE A 269 24.44 0.93 -11.70
N VAL A 270 23.37 0.14 -11.85
CA VAL A 270 23.34 -0.99 -12.79
C VAL A 270 23.76 -0.56 -14.21
N PRO A 271 24.51 -1.40 -14.96
CA PRO A 271 25.03 -1.05 -16.29
C PRO A 271 23.97 -0.60 -17.28
N GLU A 272 22.76 -1.17 -17.20
CA GLU A 272 21.63 -0.87 -18.06
C GLU A 272 21.06 0.55 -17.85
N ARG A 273 21.42 1.20 -16.73
CA ARG A 273 20.91 2.53 -16.32
C ARG A 273 19.39 2.63 -16.31
N ARG A 274 18.72 1.52 -15.99
CA ARG A 274 17.27 1.43 -15.86
C ARG A 274 16.94 0.87 -14.50
N LEU A 275 15.84 1.35 -13.93
CA LEU A 275 15.36 0.88 -12.64
C LEU A 275 15.05 -0.62 -12.72
N LEU A 276 15.54 -1.40 -11.76
CA LEU A 276 15.12 -2.78 -11.59
C LEU A 276 13.70 -2.79 -11.03
N LEU A 277 12.75 -3.30 -11.80
CA LEU A 277 11.32 -3.23 -11.47
C LEU A 277 10.86 -4.42 -10.63
N PRO A 278 9.82 -4.24 -9.79
CA PRO A 278 9.09 -5.35 -9.19
C PRO A 278 8.46 -6.27 -10.27
N ASN A 279 8.30 -7.55 -9.93
CA ASN A 279 7.69 -8.53 -10.83
C ASN A 279 6.16 -8.37 -10.96
N ASP A 280 5.49 -7.86 -9.92
CA ASP A 280 4.06 -7.58 -9.95
C ASP A 280 3.82 -6.20 -10.56
N CYS A 281 3.00 -6.15 -11.62
CA CYS A 281 2.65 -4.89 -12.29
C CYS A 281 1.98 -3.88 -11.35
N ARG A 282 1.29 -4.35 -10.30
CA ARG A 282 0.64 -3.49 -9.29
C ARG A 282 1.63 -2.75 -8.39
N SER A 283 2.86 -3.24 -8.32
CA SER A 283 3.93 -2.69 -7.49
C SER A 283 4.87 -1.78 -8.28
N LEU A 284 4.66 -1.63 -9.59
CA LEU A 284 5.49 -0.75 -10.41
C LEU A 284 5.38 0.70 -9.93
N PRO A 285 6.50 1.45 -9.89
CA PRO A 285 6.48 2.86 -9.55
C PRO A 285 5.49 3.63 -10.42
N HIS A 286 4.54 4.32 -9.79
CA HIS A 286 3.48 5.00 -10.53
C HIS A 286 3.99 6.30 -11.18
N PRO A 287 3.67 6.59 -12.45
CA PRO A 287 4.20 7.74 -13.18
C PRO A 287 3.98 9.09 -12.48
N VAL A 288 2.84 9.28 -11.81
CA VAL A 288 2.56 10.52 -11.05
C VAL A 288 3.59 10.78 -9.95
N HIS A 289 4.06 9.74 -9.26
CA HIS A 289 5.05 9.91 -8.20
C HIS A 289 6.43 10.17 -8.79
N LEU A 290 6.80 9.47 -9.87
CA LEU A 290 8.05 9.70 -10.59
C LEU A 290 8.13 11.13 -11.11
N LYS A 291 7.05 11.60 -11.74
CA LYS A 291 6.92 12.98 -12.21
C LYS A 291 7.07 13.98 -11.06
N TYR A 292 6.39 13.76 -9.94
CA TYR A 292 6.53 14.60 -8.75
C TYR A 292 7.99 14.71 -8.30
N HIS A 293 8.69 13.59 -8.16
CA HIS A 293 10.08 13.60 -7.74
C HIS A 293 10.98 14.34 -8.75
N ARG A 294 10.77 14.15 -10.06
CA ARG A 294 11.53 14.87 -11.09
C ARG A 294 11.30 16.38 -11.04
N GLU A 295 10.08 16.82 -10.78
CA GLU A 295 9.72 18.24 -10.83
C GLU A 295 10.01 18.98 -9.52
N GLN A 296 9.93 18.31 -8.37
CA GLN A 296 9.98 18.96 -7.06
C GLN A 296 11.25 18.67 -6.25
N ILE A 297 11.97 17.59 -6.56
CA ILE A 297 13.10 17.11 -5.73
C ILE A 297 14.40 17.05 -6.54
N PHE A 298 14.34 16.55 -7.77
CA PHE A 298 15.52 16.33 -8.60
C PHE A 298 16.21 17.65 -8.98
N TYR A 299 17.55 17.68 -8.90
CA TYR A 299 18.37 18.86 -9.17
C TYR A 299 19.03 18.87 -10.57
N GLY A 300 18.73 17.90 -11.42
CA GLY A 300 19.33 17.76 -12.75
C GLY A 300 18.41 18.15 -13.90
#